data_AF-A0A7R9MIQ5-F1
#
_entry.id   AF-A0A7R9MIQ5-F1
#
_cell.length_a   1.000
_cell.length_b   1.000
_cell.length_c   1.000
_cell.angle_alpha   90.00
_cell.angle_beta   90.00
_cell.angle_gamma   90.00
#
_symmetry.space_group_name_H-M   'P 1'
#
loop_
_entity.id
_entity.type
_entity.pdbx_description
1 polymer ?
#
loop_
_entity_poly.entity_id
_entity_poly.type
_entity_poly.pdbx_seq_one_letter_code
_entity_poly.pdbx_strand_id
1 'polypeptide(L)'
;MCDLKNLLIALIVSIIGVNCFDDNDIESCMKSKHHKGRPGKEDSLHDQCKGWEQYSCCTKESTIGAHNEINHYNFNYNHCPGHKMSDKCREHFTQDLCFFDCDPYLKPWIVRVNRTF
;
A
#
# COMPACT_ATOMS: atom_id res chain seq x y z
N MET A 1 1.14 -22.21 5.71
CA MET A 1 0.57 -23.51 5.27
C MET A 1 0.37 -24.39 6.50
N CYS A 2 -0.87 -24.57 6.98
CA CYS A 2 -1.18 -25.61 7.98
C CYS A 2 -1.00 -26.97 7.25
N ASP A 3 0.16 -27.61 7.41
CA ASP A 3 0.57 -28.81 6.67
C ASP A 3 -0.19 -30.06 7.17
N LEU A 4 -0.84 -30.75 6.24
CA LEU A 4 -1.75 -31.88 6.46
C LEU A 4 -1.05 -33.13 7.06
N LYS A 5 0.28 -33.09 7.25
CA LYS A 5 1.05 -34.17 7.87
C LYS A 5 0.86 -34.33 9.38
N ASN A 6 0.28 -33.35 10.06
CA ASN A 6 0.11 -33.41 11.53
C ASN A 6 -1.26 -33.95 12.00
N LEU A 7 -2.06 -34.56 11.11
CA LEU A 7 -3.36 -35.14 11.48
C LEU A 7 -3.25 -36.31 12.47
N LEU A 8 -2.08 -36.93 12.60
CA LEU A 8 -1.84 -38.03 13.55
C LEU A 8 -1.62 -37.57 15.00
N ILE A 9 -1.41 -36.28 15.25
CA ILE A 9 -1.16 -35.74 16.61
C ILE A 9 -2.45 -35.14 17.23
N ALA A 10 -3.55 -35.11 16.48
CA ALA A 10 -4.79 -34.43 16.85
C ALA A 10 -5.65 -35.10 17.95
N LEU A 11 -5.24 -36.25 18.50
CA LEU A 11 -6.02 -36.92 19.56
C LEU A 11 -5.69 -36.45 20.98
N ILE A 12 -4.61 -35.70 21.20
CA ILE A 12 -4.13 -35.41 22.58
C ILE A 12 -4.31 -33.94 23.00
N VAL A 13 -4.64 -33.01 22.09
CA VAL A 13 -4.75 -31.58 22.43
C VAL A 13 -6.12 -31.03 22.03
N SER A 14 -7.15 -31.45 22.75
CA SER A 14 -8.54 -31.04 22.50
C SER A 14 -9.02 -29.83 23.34
N ILE A 15 -8.15 -29.05 23.98
CA ILE A 15 -8.59 -27.93 24.85
C ILE A 15 -7.98 -26.56 24.50
N ILE A 16 -6.99 -26.47 23.60
CA ILE A 16 -6.50 -25.16 23.15
C ILE A 16 -6.78 -25.07 21.66
N GLY A 17 -7.78 -24.26 21.30
CA GLY A 17 -8.12 -23.98 19.90
C GLY A 17 -6.89 -23.49 19.17
N VAL A 18 -6.41 -24.27 18.21
CA VAL A 18 -5.39 -23.83 17.25
C VAL A 18 -6.10 -22.86 16.31
N ASN A 19 -5.98 -21.56 16.57
CA ASN A 19 -6.32 -20.56 15.58
C ASN A 19 -5.20 -20.58 14.53
N CYS A 20 -5.43 -21.19 13.35
CA CYS A 20 -4.61 -20.88 12.18
C CYS A 20 -4.91 -19.39 11.86
N PHE A 21 -4.07 -18.46 12.33
CA PHE A 21 -4.01 -17.12 11.73
C PHE A 21 -3.46 -17.33 10.32
N ASP A 22 -4.26 -17.02 9.30
CA ASP A 22 -3.78 -17.03 7.93
C ASP A 22 -2.92 -15.77 7.75
N ASP A 23 -1.59 -15.92 7.88
CA ASP A 23 -0.64 -14.83 7.62
C ASP A 23 -0.79 -14.22 6.22
N ASN A 24 -1.52 -14.86 5.30
CA ASN A 24 -1.88 -14.30 4.00
C ASN A 24 -2.94 -13.18 4.08
N ASP A 25 -3.53 -12.91 5.25
CA ASP A 25 -4.61 -11.94 5.38
C ASP A 25 -4.15 -10.51 5.67
N ILE A 26 -2.84 -10.21 5.66
CA ILE A 26 -2.32 -8.84 5.87
C ILE A 26 -1.94 -8.11 4.58
N GLU A 27 -1.87 -8.81 3.44
CA GLU A 27 -1.44 -8.26 2.16
C GLU A 27 -2.63 -7.98 1.24
N SER A 28 -2.81 -6.74 0.80
CA SER A 28 -3.79 -6.38 -0.23
C SER A 28 -3.59 -4.95 -0.74
N CYS A 29 -4.06 -4.70 -1.96
CA CYS A 29 -4.21 -3.35 -2.46
C CYS A 29 -5.62 -2.84 -2.19
N MET A 30 -5.71 -1.64 -1.61
CA MET A 30 -7.00 -0.98 -1.48
C MET A 30 -7.60 -0.68 -2.85
N LYS A 31 -8.93 -0.74 -2.96
CA LYS A 31 -9.62 -0.34 -4.19
C LYS A 31 -9.81 1.18 -4.20
N SER A 32 -8.81 1.89 -4.70
CA SER A 32 -8.80 3.35 -4.87
C SER A 32 -8.38 3.73 -6.30
N LYS A 33 -8.28 5.04 -6.59
CA LYS A 33 -8.15 5.61 -7.94
C LYS A 33 -6.90 5.14 -8.70
N HIS A 34 -5.77 4.94 -8.01
CA HIS A 34 -4.47 4.65 -8.63
C HIS A 34 -3.85 3.30 -8.20
N HIS A 35 -4.59 2.50 -7.41
CA HIS A 35 -4.12 1.20 -6.96
C HIS A 35 -4.34 0.10 -8.00
N LYS A 36 -3.39 -0.83 -8.07
CA LYS A 36 -3.53 -2.11 -8.77
C LYS A 36 -4.58 -2.99 -8.08
N GLY A 37 -5.03 -4.03 -8.78
CA GLY A 37 -5.96 -5.01 -8.22
C GLY A 37 -5.34 -5.96 -7.20
N ARG A 38 -4.01 -6.13 -7.21
CA ARG A 38 -3.25 -6.99 -6.29
C ARG A 38 -1.79 -6.54 -6.20
N PRO A 39 -1.10 -6.84 -5.09
CA PRO A 39 0.32 -6.56 -4.97
C PRO A 39 1.14 -7.29 -6.02
N GLY A 40 2.28 -6.71 -6.41
CA GLY A 40 3.23 -7.34 -7.31
C GLY A 40 4.45 -6.45 -7.59
N LYS A 41 5.46 -7.05 -8.21
CA LYS A 41 6.71 -6.36 -8.57
C LYS A 41 6.48 -5.29 -9.64
N GLU A 42 7.20 -4.18 -9.50
CA GLU A 42 7.33 -3.08 -10.46
C GLU A 42 8.82 -2.85 -10.75
N ASP A 43 9.24 -2.86 -12.01
CA ASP A 43 10.66 -2.81 -12.37
C ASP A 43 11.26 -1.39 -12.38
N SER A 44 10.44 -0.34 -12.26
CA SER A 44 10.95 1.04 -12.35
C SER A 44 10.05 2.06 -11.66
N LEU A 45 9.94 1.97 -10.33
CA LEU A 45 9.24 3.00 -9.56
C LEU A 45 10.10 4.26 -9.48
N HIS A 46 9.45 5.43 -9.43
CA HIS A 46 10.13 6.72 -9.49
C HIS A 46 10.65 7.17 -8.11
N ASP A 47 11.90 7.65 -8.08
CA ASP A 47 12.58 8.29 -6.95
C ASP A 47 12.22 7.75 -5.55
N GLN A 48 11.44 8.50 -4.77
CA GLN A 48 11.14 8.16 -3.36
C GLN A 48 10.33 6.86 -3.23
N CYS A 49 9.59 6.47 -4.28
CA CYS A 49 8.77 5.28 -4.28
C CYS A 49 9.56 3.99 -4.58
N LYS A 50 10.87 4.06 -4.87
CA LYS A 50 11.70 2.88 -5.21
C LYS A 50 11.71 1.80 -4.12
N GLY A 51 11.48 2.18 -2.86
CA GLY A 51 11.42 1.25 -1.73
C GLY A 51 10.39 0.13 -1.89
N TRP A 52 9.37 0.31 -2.73
CA TRP A 52 8.30 -0.67 -2.94
C TRP A 52 8.44 -1.51 -4.21
N GLU A 53 9.53 -1.38 -5.01
CA GLU A 53 9.64 -2.03 -6.33
C GLU A 53 9.41 -3.55 -6.31
N GLN A 54 9.90 -4.26 -5.29
CA GLN A 54 9.76 -5.72 -5.25
C GLN A 54 8.33 -6.17 -5.00
N TYR A 55 7.51 -5.35 -4.34
CA TYR A 55 6.15 -5.72 -3.94
C TYR A 55 5.34 -4.46 -3.63
N SER A 56 4.52 -4.01 -4.58
CA SER A 56 3.75 -2.76 -4.46
C SER A 56 2.31 -2.89 -4.96
N CYS A 57 1.50 -1.90 -4.58
CA CYS A 57 0.15 -1.66 -5.06
C CYS A 57 0.02 -0.51 -6.06
N CYS A 58 1.11 0.17 -6.38
CA CYS A 58 1.16 1.29 -7.33
C CYS A 58 1.76 0.86 -8.67
N THR A 59 1.66 1.72 -9.70
CA THR A 59 2.36 1.56 -10.99
C THR A 59 3.43 2.64 -11.16
N LYS A 60 4.37 2.44 -12.08
CA LYS A 60 5.33 3.48 -12.48
C LYS A 60 4.67 4.84 -12.75
N GLU A 61 3.59 4.87 -13.52
CA GLU A 61 2.88 6.10 -13.90
C GLU A 61 2.34 6.84 -12.68
N SER A 62 1.77 6.11 -11.71
CA SER A 62 1.30 6.71 -10.46
C SER A 62 2.45 7.34 -9.66
N THR A 63 3.61 6.66 -9.59
CA THR A 63 4.78 7.18 -8.87
C THR A 63 5.39 8.41 -9.54
N ILE A 64 5.41 8.48 -10.88
CA ILE A 64 5.80 9.72 -11.59
C ILE A 64 4.80 10.83 -11.25
N GLY A 65 3.50 10.52 -11.32
CA GLY A 65 2.44 11.47 -10.98
C GLY A 65 2.49 11.96 -9.53
N ALA A 66 3.01 11.17 -8.59
CA ALA A 66 3.17 11.55 -7.18
C ALA A 66 4.23 12.64 -6.97
N HIS A 67 5.19 12.76 -7.89
CA HIS A 67 6.31 13.72 -7.81
C HIS A 67 6.05 15.01 -8.61
N ASN A 68 4.93 15.10 -9.33
CA ASN A 68 4.55 16.30 -10.06
C ASN A 68 4.15 17.44 -9.11
N GLU A 69 4.33 18.69 -9.55
CA GLU A 69 3.91 19.89 -8.79
C GLU A 69 2.40 19.89 -8.50
N ILE A 70 1.62 19.49 -9.50
CA ILE A 70 0.23 19.08 -9.33
C ILE A 70 0.21 17.55 -9.45
N ASN A 71 -0.04 16.86 -8.35
CA ASN A 71 0.05 15.41 -8.32
C ASN A 71 -1.08 14.72 -9.12
N HIS A 72 -1.04 13.40 -9.26
CA HIS A 72 -2.06 12.64 -10.01
C HIS A 72 -3.48 12.67 -9.39
N TYR A 73 -3.62 13.19 -8.17
CA TYR A 73 -4.90 13.53 -7.53
C TYR A 73 -5.38 14.96 -7.83
N ASN A 74 -4.68 15.68 -8.72
CA ASN A 74 -4.92 17.09 -9.02
C ASN A 74 -4.75 18.01 -7.79
N PHE A 75 -3.84 17.64 -6.87
CA PHE A 75 -3.53 18.45 -5.70
C PHE A 75 -2.26 19.27 -5.94
N ASN A 76 -2.37 20.59 -5.77
CA ASN A 76 -1.25 21.51 -5.84
C ASN A 76 -0.68 21.75 -4.43
N TYR A 77 0.58 21.37 -4.20
CA TYR A 77 1.26 21.62 -2.93
C TYR A 77 1.54 23.11 -2.67
N ASN A 78 1.60 23.92 -3.73
CA ASN A 78 1.79 25.38 -3.69
C ASN A 78 0.46 26.14 -3.71
N HIS A 79 -0.56 25.67 -2.99
CA HIS A 79 -1.89 26.28 -3.00
C HIS A 79 -2.00 27.56 -2.15
N CYS A 80 -0.97 27.92 -1.37
CA CYS A 80 -0.94 29.16 -0.59
C CYS A 80 -0.48 30.34 -1.46
N PRO A 81 -1.31 31.39 -1.67
CA PRO A 81 -0.94 32.54 -2.49
C PRO A 81 0.33 33.21 -1.98
N GLY A 82 1.30 33.43 -2.87
CA GLY A 82 2.59 34.08 -2.54
C GLY A 82 3.57 33.21 -1.74
N HIS A 83 3.22 31.96 -1.43
CA HIS A 83 4.05 31.06 -0.63
C HIS A 83 4.23 29.71 -1.31
N LYS A 84 5.46 29.41 -1.73
CA LYS A 84 5.84 28.08 -2.22
C LYS A 84 6.13 27.16 -1.04
N MET A 85 5.62 25.94 -1.07
CA MET A 85 6.01 24.91 -0.11
C MET A 85 7.51 24.62 -0.27
N SER A 86 8.23 24.53 0.84
CA SER A 86 9.66 24.18 0.80
C SER A 86 9.86 22.76 0.27
N ASP A 87 10.98 22.52 -0.43
CA ASP A 87 11.25 21.21 -1.02
C ASP A 87 11.33 20.10 0.05
N LYS A 88 11.95 20.38 1.21
CA LYS A 88 11.98 19.43 2.35
C LYS A 88 10.59 19.07 2.88
N CYS A 89 9.66 20.03 2.90
CA CYS A 89 8.28 19.73 3.28
C CYS A 89 7.58 18.89 2.21
N ARG A 90 7.81 19.21 0.92
CA ARG A 90 7.25 18.46 -0.21
C ARG A 90 7.73 17.00 -0.21
N GLU A 91 8.99 16.74 0.14
CA GLU A 91 9.53 15.38 0.25
C GLU A 91 8.69 14.50 1.18
N HIS A 92 8.24 15.01 2.33
CA HIS A 92 7.38 14.24 3.23
C HIS A 92 6.00 13.92 2.64
N PHE A 93 5.38 14.86 1.92
CA PHE A 93 4.12 14.61 1.23
C PHE A 93 4.27 13.62 0.08
N THR A 94 5.38 13.68 -0.66
CA THR A 94 5.68 12.70 -1.72
C THR A 94 5.89 11.31 -1.14
N GLN A 95 6.63 11.18 -0.03
CA GLN A 95 6.83 9.91 0.65
C GLN A 95 5.52 9.33 1.20
N ASP A 96 4.67 10.17 1.80
CA ASP A 96 3.32 9.78 2.26
C ASP A 96 2.47 9.25 1.10
N LEU A 97 2.50 9.94 -0.04
CA LEU A 97 1.78 9.51 -1.24
C LEU A 97 2.32 8.19 -1.80
N CYS A 98 3.64 8.00 -1.85
CA CYS A 98 4.25 6.71 -2.19
C CYS A 98 3.78 5.60 -1.24
N PHE A 99 3.77 5.85 0.08
CA PHE A 99 3.32 4.88 1.08
C PHE A 99 1.84 4.53 0.86
N PHE A 100 0.98 5.52 0.70
CA PHE A 100 -0.45 5.32 0.49
C PHE A 100 -0.76 4.55 -0.81
N ASP A 101 -0.08 4.86 -1.91
CA ASP A 101 -0.34 4.22 -3.20
C ASP A 101 0.34 2.85 -3.33
N CYS A 102 1.53 2.68 -2.74
CA CYS A 102 2.37 1.52 -3.00
C CYS A 102 2.33 0.45 -1.92
N ASP A 103 2.07 0.77 -0.65
CA ASP A 103 2.28 -0.19 0.43
C ASP A 103 1.21 -1.30 0.46
N PRO A 104 1.59 -2.59 0.32
CA PRO A 104 0.64 -3.69 0.26
C PRO A 104 0.19 -4.18 1.63
N TYR A 105 0.73 -3.64 2.73
CA TYR A 105 0.46 -4.09 4.09
C TYR A 105 -0.55 -3.20 4.83
N LEU A 106 -1.21 -2.28 4.12
CA LEU A 106 -2.21 -1.38 4.69
C LEU A 106 -3.54 -2.06 5.05
N LYS A 107 -3.70 -3.35 4.74
CA LYS A 107 -4.97 -4.07 4.86
C LYS A 107 -5.69 -3.94 6.20
N PRO A 108 -5.02 -4.00 7.38
CA PRO A 108 -5.70 -3.85 8.67
C PRO A 108 -6.43 -2.51 8.86
N TRP A 109 -6.08 -1.49 8.06
CA TRP A 109 -6.65 -0.14 8.15
C TRP A 109 -7.56 0.23 6.97
N ILE A 110 -7.76 -0.69 6.00
CA ILE A 110 -8.63 -0.42 4.85
C ILE A 110 -10.09 -0.47 5.29
N VAL A 111 -10.79 0.65 5.10
CA VAL A 111 -12.24 0.75 5.33
C VAL A 111 -12.98 0.97 4.01
N ARG A 112 -14.11 0.28 3.84
CA ARG A 112 -14.99 0.50 2.69
C ARG A 112 -15.72 1.82 2.85
N VAL A 113 -15.52 2.73 1.90
CA VAL A 113 -16.28 3.98 1.79
C VAL A 113 -16.98 4.05 0.44
N ASN A 114 -18.22 4.52 0.42
CA ASN A 114 -18.95 4.76 -0.82
C ASN A 114 -18.62 6.16 -1.34
N ARG A 115 -17.67 6.24 -2.29
CA ARG A 115 -17.33 7.48 -3.00
C ARG A 115 -17.46 7.27 -4.50
N THR A 116 -18.05 8.24 -5.18
CA THR A 116 -18.00 8.38 -6.64
C THR A 116 -16.74 9.15 -6.99
N PHE A 117 -15.85 8.55 -7.78
CA PHE A 117 -14.62 9.17 -8.29
C PHE A 117 -14.81 9.66 -9.73
#